data_AF-A0A7W5DPP7-F1
#
_entry.id   AF-A0A7W5DPP7-F1
#
_cell.length_a   1.000
_cell.length_b   1.000
_cell.length_c   1.000
_cell.angle_alpha   90.00
_cell.angle_beta   90.00
_cell.angle_gamma   90.00
#
_symmetry.space_group_name_H-M   'P 1'
#
loop_
_entity.id
_entity.type
_entity.pdbx_description
1 polymer ?
#
loop_
_entity_poly.entity_id
_entity_poly.type
_entity_poly.pdbx_seq_one_letter_code
_entity_poly.pdbx_strand_id
1 'polypeptide(L)' 'MEQPNYDNIFEEISSLIANQKYNEAINKLQTILQQDSNNVKAKALLEYIQRILNYMNRNIYASTNLDLDPWEE' A
#
# COMPACT_ATOMS: atom_id res chain seq x y z
N MET A 1 -5.57 -19.90 23.28
CA MET A 1 -4.54 -18.96 22.78
C MET A 1 -5.24 -17.62 22.65
N GLU A 2 -4.86 -16.63 23.45
CA GLU A 2 -5.38 -15.27 23.26
C GLU A 2 -4.81 -14.71 21.95
N GLN A 3 -5.67 -14.14 21.12
CA GLN A 3 -5.21 -13.47 19.90
C GLN A 3 -4.47 -12.19 20.29
N PRO A 4 -3.29 -11.90 19.72
CA PRO A 4 -2.61 -10.63 19.96
C PRO A 4 -3.53 -9.45 19.57
N ASN A 5 -3.70 -8.51 20.49
CA ASN A 5 -4.47 -7.30 20.23
C ASN A 5 -3.61 -6.33 19.41
N TYR A 6 -4.04 -6.05 18.18
CA TYR A 6 -3.37 -5.17 17.24
C TYR A 6 -4.08 -3.81 17.07
N ASP A 7 -5.11 -3.49 17.85
CA ASP A 7 -5.97 -2.33 17.61
C ASP A 7 -5.18 -1.01 17.56
N ASN A 8 -4.34 -0.77 18.58
CA ASN A 8 -3.46 0.41 18.62
C ASN A 8 -2.49 0.47 17.43
N ILE A 9 -1.99 -0.69 16.98
CA ILE A 9 -1.05 -0.78 15.86
C ILE A 9 -1.79 -0.48 14.54
N PHE A 10 -3.03 -0.93 14.39
CA PHE A 10 -3.84 -0.64 13.21
C PHE A 10 -4.29 0.82 13.14
N GLU A 11 -4.54 1.48 14.28
CA GLU A 11 -4.77 2.93 14.32
C GLU A 11 -3.52 3.68 13.85
N GLU A 12 -2.35 3.29 14.33
CA GLU A 12 -1.07 3.88 13.91
C GLU A 12 -0.82 3.67 12.41
N ILE A 13 -1.02 2.44 11.91
CA ILE A 13 -0.92 2.13 10.47
C ILE A 13 -1.87 3.01 9.66
N SER A 14 -3.10 3.20 10.12
CA SER A 14 -4.09 4.06 9.45
C SER A 14 -3.63 5.52 9.39
N SER A 15 -3.05 6.03 10.49
CA SER A 15 -2.44 7.36 10.53
C SER A 15 -1.24 7.48 9.57
N LEU A 16 -0.38 6.47 9.50
CA LEU A 16 0.75 6.45 8.56
C LEU A 16 0.27 6.48 7.10
N ILE A 17 -0.78 5.71 6.77
CA ILE A 17 -1.40 5.71 5.43
C ILE A 17 -1.97 7.10 5.12
N ALA A 18 -2.70 7.72 6.05
CA ALA A 18 -3.28 9.06 5.87
C ALA A 18 -2.19 10.14 5.63
N ASN A 19 -1.03 9.97 6.24
CA ASN A 19 0.13 10.85 6.06
C ASN A 19 1.04 10.44 4.87
N GLN A 20 0.58 9.50 4.02
CA GLN A 20 1.33 8.98 2.87
C GLN A 20 2.68 8.33 3.22
N LYS A 21 2.87 7.94 4.49
CA LYS A 21 4.05 7.25 5.00
C LYS A 21 3.97 5.75 4.71
N TYR A 22 3.84 5.40 3.43
CA TYR A 22 3.54 4.03 3.00
C TYR A 22 4.63 3.02 3.39
N ASN A 23 5.90 3.41 3.36
CA ASN A 23 7.01 2.53 3.76
C ASN A 23 6.94 2.16 5.24
N GLU A 24 6.65 3.12 6.12
CA GLU A 24 6.50 2.87 7.57
C GLU A 24 5.29 1.95 7.83
N ALA A 25 4.17 2.19 7.13
CA ALA A 25 2.98 1.35 7.23
C ALA A 25 3.23 -0.09 6.76
N ILE A 26 3.94 -0.27 5.63
CA ILE A 26 4.32 -1.59 5.11
C ILE A 26 5.19 -2.35 6.11
N ASN A 27 6.19 -1.69 6.70
CA ASN A 27 7.08 -2.34 7.67
C ASN A 27 6.31 -2.87 8.88
N LYS A 28 5.37 -2.07 9.43
CA LYS A 28 4.52 -2.52 10.55
C LYS A 28 3.62 -3.69 10.16
N LEU A 29 3.02 -3.64 8.97
CA LEU A 29 2.19 -4.74 8.46
C LEU A 29 3.00 -6.02 8.27
N GLN A 30 4.25 -5.92 7.81
CA GLN A 30 5.15 -7.06 7.69
C GLN A 30 5.51 -7.64 9.07
N THR A 31 5.73 -6.79 10.09
CA THR A 31 5.94 -7.27 11.47
C THR A 31 4.74 -8.04 12.00
N ILE A 32 3.51 -7.55 11.75
CA ILE A 32 2.29 -8.30 12.11
C ILE A 32 2.27 -9.65 11.39
N LEU A 33 2.54 -9.70 10.08
CA LEU A 33 2.51 -10.93 9.30
C LEU A 33 3.65 -11.91 9.66
N GLN A 34 4.74 -11.45 10.26
CA GLN A 34 5.78 -12.33 10.81
C GLN A 34 5.32 -13.04 12.09
N GLN A 35 4.48 -12.38 12.90
CA GLN A 35 3.94 -12.93 14.14
C GLN A 35 2.66 -13.75 13.89
N ASP A 36 1.80 -13.24 13.01
CA ASP A 36 0.53 -13.82 12.59
C ASP A 36 0.43 -13.77 11.06
N SER A 37 1.00 -14.79 10.42
CA SER A 37 1.01 -14.92 8.96
C SER A 37 -0.37 -15.09 8.34
N ASN A 38 -1.41 -15.34 9.15
CA ASN A 38 -2.79 -15.48 8.71
C ASN A 38 -3.65 -14.26 9.03
N ASN A 39 -3.04 -13.16 9.50
CA ASN A 39 -3.76 -11.93 9.79
C ASN A 39 -4.41 -11.33 8.52
N VAL A 40 -5.72 -11.55 8.36
CA VAL A 40 -6.47 -11.14 7.17
C VAL A 40 -6.44 -9.62 7.00
N LYS A 41 -6.55 -8.87 8.09
CA LYS A 41 -6.56 -7.40 8.08
C LYS A 41 -5.21 -6.85 7.62
N ALA A 42 -4.10 -7.41 8.09
CA ALA A 42 -2.77 -6.99 7.68
C ALA A 42 -2.50 -7.29 6.19
N LYS A 43 -2.91 -8.46 5.68
CA LYS A 43 -2.81 -8.79 4.25
C LYS A 43 -3.61 -7.80 3.38
N ALA A 44 -4.85 -7.52 3.76
CA ALA A 44 -5.73 -6.60 3.02
C ALA A 44 -5.15 -5.18 2.96
N LEU A 45 -4.63 -4.66 4.08
CA LEU A 45 -4.01 -3.34 4.13
C LEU A 45 -2.70 -3.28 3.31
N LEU A 46 -1.90 -4.34 3.33
CA LEU A 46 -0.68 -4.42 2.53
C LEU A 46 -1.01 -4.35 1.03
N GLU A 47 -2.01 -5.12 0.58
CA GLU A 47 -2.47 -5.10 -0.80
C GLU A 47 -3.02 -3.73 -1.20
N TYR A 48 -3.80 -3.10 -0.31
CA TYR A 48 -4.33 -1.74 -0.53
C TYR A 48 -3.21 -0.72 -0.77
N ILE A 49 -2.19 -0.70 0.09
CA ILE A 49 -1.04 0.20 -0.07
C ILE A 49 -0.29 -0.09 -1.38
N GLN A 50 -0.07 -1.36 -1.71
CA GLN A 50 0.57 -1.75 -2.97
C GLN A 50 -0.22 -1.26 -4.19
N ARG A 51 -1.55 -1.30 -4.17
CA ARG A 51 -2.39 -0.73 -5.23
C ARG A 51 -2.19 0.78 -5.35
N ILE A 52 -2.19 1.53 -4.25
CA ILE A 52 -1.93 2.98 -4.25
C ILE A 52 -0.57 3.28 -4.91
N LEU A 53 0.51 2.61 -4.46
CA LEU A 53 1.85 2.79 -5.00
C LEU A 53 1.92 2.49 -6.51
N ASN A 54 1.25 1.42 -6.96
CA ASN A 54 1.16 1.09 -8.38
C ASN A 54 0.42 2.17 -9.19
N TYR A 55 -0.69 2.71 -8.68
CA TYR A 55 -1.40 3.81 -9.33
C TYR A 55 -0.54 5.07 -9.41
N MET A 56 0.17 5.43 -8.34
CA MET A 56 1.09 6.57 -8.34
C MET A 56 2.22 6.40 -9.36
N ASN A 57 2.84 5.22 -9.42
CA ASN A 57 3.87 4.93 -10.42
C ASN A 57 3.32 4.99 -11.85
N ARG A 58 2.13 4.43 -12.11
CA ARG A 58 1.52 4.49 -13.45
C ARG A 58 1.22 5.93 -13.89
N ASN A 59 0.80 6.81 -12.99
CA ASN A 59 0.60 8.22 -13.32
C ASN A 59 1.90 8.94 -13.73
N ILE A 60 3.04 8.57 -13.16
CA ILE A 60 4.35 9.18 -13.50
C ILE A 60 4.82 8.75 -14.89
N TYR A 61 4.50 7.52 -15.32
CA TYR A 61 4.85 7.00 -16.65
C TYR A 61 3.78 7.26 -17.73
N ALA A 62 2.54 7.57 -17.34
CA ALA A 62 1.48 7.92 -18.28
C ALA A 62 1.70 9.28 -18.99
N SER A 63 2.58 10.14 -18.46
CA SER A 63 2.95 11.41 -19.08
C SER A 63 4.10 11.32 -20.09
N THR A 64 4.68 10.15 -20.33
CA THR A 64 5.77 9.97 -21.30
C THR A 64 5.35 9.03 -22.42
N ASN A 65 4.50 9.57 -23.32
CA ASN A 65 4.32 9.25 -24.75
C ASN A 65 2.84 9.38 -25.17
N LEU A 66 2.38 10.62 -25.33
CA LEU A 66 1.23 10.98 -26.20
C LEU A 66 1.72 11.66 -27.49
N ASP A 67 3.00 11.49 -27.85
CA ASP A 67 3.62 12.12 -29.03
C ASP A 67 3.75 11.12 -30.21
N LEU A 68 2.74 10.28 -30.36
CA LEU A 68 2.45 9.56 -31.60
C LEU A 68 0.99 9.85 -31.93
N ASP A 69 0.71 11.12 -32.23
CA ASP A 69 -0.34 11.47 -33.19
C ASP A 69 0.27 11.30 -34.59
N PRO A 70 0.09 10.15 -35.27
CA PRO A 70 0.25 10.13 -36.71
C PRO A 70 -0.92 10.93 -37.27
N TRP A 71 -0.71 12.21 -37.58
CA TRP A 71 -1.57 12.89 -38.54
C TRP A 71 -1.60 12.01 -39.79
N GLU A 72 -2.77 11.44 -40.07
CA GLU A 72 -3.02 10.65 -41.27
C GLU A 72 -2.69 11.47 -42.52
N GLU A 73 -1.69 11.03 -43.27
CA GLU A 73 -1.55 11.26 -44.72
C GLU A 73 -1.05 9.99 -45.41
#